data_AF-A0A7S0R600-F1
#
_entry.id   AF-A0A7S0R600-F1
#
_cell.length_a   1.000
_cell.length_b   1.000
_cell.length_c   1.000
_cell.angle_alpha   90.00
_cell.angle_beta   90.00
_cell.angle_gamma   90.00
#
_symmetry.space_group_name_H-M   'P 1'
#
loop_
_entity.id
_entity.type
_entity.pdbx_description
1 polymer ?
#
loop_
_entity_poly.entity_id
_entity_poly.type
_entity_poly.pdbx_seq_one_letter_code
_entity_poly.pdbx_strand_id
1 'polypeptide(L)'
;PTAPPASPTASPTASPTPMPEVTDVAYSVGTPSPAFASDSFEYLLTLVHEPASTDVTATYDGALSTRIVYISTATNAEREICNNCAEATAYTVTDLVHNDKIRMVVTRPDTSTVTYTWTLVIPEPTLTNAVYPAPGAYAPAFDKEVYDYILTLETGATSTSLTVSKEPGDLTTDIVHVRTSAGTTAEICTGCQYAVQAYD
;
A
#
# COMPACT_ATOMS: atom_id res chain seq x y z
N PRO A 1 -51.21 -66.99 10.29
CA PRO A 1 -50.93 -65.54 10.42
C PRO A 1 -49.51 -65.22 9.96
N THR A 2 -49.39 -64.81 8.70
CA THR A 2 -48.10 -64.49 8.04
C THR A 2 -47.84 -63.00 8.19
N ALA A 3 -46.69 -62.61 8.75
CA ALA A 3 -46.34 -61.20 8.94
C ALA A 3 -46.15 -60.48 7.58
N PRO A 4 -46.54 -59.20 7.45
CA PRO A 4 -46.33 -58.45 6.22
C PRO A 4 -44.84 -58.09 6.06
N PRO A 5 -44.34 -58.01 4.80
CA PRO A 5 -42.95 -57.61 4.56
C PRO A 5 -42.75 -56.14 4.92
N ALA A 6 -41.63 -55.84 5.59
CA ALA A 6 -41.24 -54.47 5.90
C ALA A 6 -40.92 -53.70 4.60
N SER A 7 -41.54 -52.52 4.44
CA SER A 7 -41.18 -51.57 3.38
C SER A 7 -39.75 -51.07 3.60
N PRO A 8 -38.90 -51.02 2.56
CA PRO A 8 -37.62 -50.34 2.67
C PRO A 8 -37.85 -48.83 2.72
N THR A 9 -37.58 -48.21 3.86
CA THR A 9 -37.48 -46.76 3.98
C THR A 9 -36.11 -46.34 3.43
N ALA A 10 -36.06 -45.84 2.20
CA ALA A 10 -34.89 -45.13 1.71
C ALA A 10 -34.84 -43.74 2.37
N SER A 11 -33.80 -43.47 3.17
CA SER A 11 -33.46 -42.11 3.59
C SER A 11 -32.64 -41.45 2.49
N PRO A 12 -33.09 -40.35 1.87
CA PRO A 12 -32.19 -39.50 1.11
C PRO A 12 -31.39 -38.63 2.10
N THR A 13 -30.15 -39.02 2.39
CA THR A 13 -29.18 -38.11 3.02
C THR A 13 -28.17 -37.68 1.96
N ALA A 14 -28.61 -36.82 1.03
CA ALA A 14 -27.67 -35.95 0.34
C ALA A 14 -27.47 -34.74 1.26
N SER A 15 -26.37 -34.73 2.02
CA SER A 15 -25.87 -33.50 2.61
C SER A 15 -25.55 -32.56 1.45
N PRO A 16 -26.03 -31.29 1.44
CA PRO A 16 -25.62 -30.37 0.40
C PRO A 16 -24.10 -30.26 0.44
N THR A 17 -23.44 -30.54 -0.67
CA THR A 17 -22.01 -30.24 -0.82
C THR A 17 -21.86 -28.74 -0.58
N PRO A 18 -20.99 -28.29 0.36
CA PRO A 18 -20.77 -26.87 0.57
C PRO A 18 -20.31 -26.21 -0.75
N MET A 19 -20.80 -25.00 -0.99
CA MET A 19 -20.48 -24.27 -2.22
C MET A 19 -19.02 -23.81 -2.15
N PRO A 20 -18.19 -24.04 -3.19
CA PRO A 20 -16.77 -23.70 -3.14
C PRO A 20 -16.55 -22.21 -2.91
N GLU A 21 -15.56 -21.86 -2.11
CA GLU A 21 -15.27 -20.50 -1.67
C GLU A 21 -13.77 -20.22 -1.51
N VAL A 22 -13.42 -18.93 -1.51
CA VAL A 22 -12.06 -18.50 -1.16
C VAL A 22 -11.92 -18.54 0.35
N THR A 23 -10.91 -19.26 0.83
CA THR A 23 -10.67 -19.51 2.25
C THR A 23 -9.66 -18.54 2.85
N ASP A 24 -8.68 -18.09 2.05
CA ASP A 24 -7.70 -17.10 2.47
C ASP A 24 -7.07 -16.37 1.27
N VAL A 25 -6.63 -15.13 1.49
CA VAL A 25 -5.81 -14.35 0.56
C VAL A 25 -4.67 -13.68 1.32
N ALA A 26 -3.45 -14.08 0.98
CA ALA A 26 -2.23 -13.60 1.60
C ALA A 26 -1.40 -12.73 0.64
N TYR A 27 -0.60 -11.83 1.22
CA TYR A 27 0.30 -10.93 0.51
C TYR A 27 1.73 -11.07 1.03
N SER A 28 2.72 -11.06 0.13
CA SER A 28 4.14 -11.11 0.56
C SER A 28 4.60 -9.80 1.19
N VAL A 29 3.99 -8.68 0.81
CA VAL A 29 4.18 -7.37 1.42
C VAL A 29 2.81 -6.75 1.71
N GLY A 30 2.67 -6.20 2.91
CA GLY A 30 1.47 -5.50 3.35
C GLY A 30 0.53 -6.33 4.21
N THR A 31 -0.47 -5.66 4.76
CA THR A 31 -1.43 -6.25 5.69
C THR A 31 -2.85 -5.83 5.31
N PRO A 32 -3.75 -6.78 5.00
CA PRO A 32 -5.13 -6.47 4.72
C PRO A 32 -5.87 -6.04 6.00
N SER A 33 -6.74 -5.05 5.86
CA SER A 33 -7.66 -4.58 6.90
C SER A 33 -9.07 -4.43 6.31
N PRO A 34 -10.07 -5.12 6.85
CA PRO A 34 -9.96 -6.14 7.91
C PRO A 34 -9.11 -7.35 7.45
N ALA A 35 -8.78 -8.25 8.38
CA ALA A 35 -8.26 -9.56 7.99
C ALA A 35 -9.25 -10.26 7.05
N PHE A 36 -8.74 -11.12 6.15
CA PHE A 36 -9.57 -11.74 5.12
C PHE A 36 -10.73 -12.54 5.74
N ALA A 37 -11.93 -12.35 5.18
CA ALA A 37 -13.13 -13.11 5.50
C ALA A 37 -13.94 -13.33 4.21
N SER A 38 -14.40 -14.56 3.97
CA SER A 38 -15.07 -14.91 2.70
C SER A 38 -16.38 -14.15 2.44
N ASP A 39 -16.95 -13.52 3.46
CA ASP A 39 -18.16 -12.69 3.40
C ASP A 39 -17.88 -11.18 3.29
N SER A 40 -16.61 -10.77 3.29
CA SER A 40 -16.18 -9.39 3.09
C SER A 40 -15.56 -9.21 1.70
N PHE A 41 -15.89 -8.11 1.03
CA PHE A 41 -15.58 -7.90 -0.39
C PHE A 41 -14.70 -6.68 -0.67
N GLU A 42 -14.49 -5.82 0.33
CA GLU A 42 -13.69 -4.60 0.21
C GLU A 42 -12.69 -4.54 1.37
N TYR A 43 -11.44 -4.29 1.03
CA TYR A 43 -10.30 -4.31 1.94
C TYR A 43 -9.38 -3.12 1.66
N LEU A 44 -8.70 -2.66 2.70
CA LEU A 44 -7.50 -1.85 2.56
C LEU A 44 -6.28 -2.77 2.66
N LEU A 45 -5.34 -2.66 1.74
CA LEU A 45 -4.05 -3.35 1.82
C LEU A 45 -2.99 -2.30 2.17
N THR A 46 -2.62 -2.22 3.44
CA THR A 46 -1.57 -1.31 3.89
C THR A 46 -0.21 -1.89 3.59
N LEU A 47 0.58 -1.20 2.79
CA LEU A 47 1.91 -1.61 2.38
C LEU A 47 2.99 -0.84 3.18
N VAL A 48 4.25 -1.26 3.06
CA VAL A 48 5.39 -0.46 3.50
C VAL A 48 5.61 0.73 2.54
N HIS A 49 6.52 1.65 2.86
CA HIS A 49 6.94 2.68 1.91
C HIS A 49 7.62 2.06 0.67
N GLU A 50 7.32 2.58 -0.53
CA GLU A 50 7.91 2.17 -1.82
C GLU A 50 8.04 0.66 -2.05
N PRO A 51 6.93 -0.10 -1.95
CA PRO A 51 6.98 -1.49 -2.33
C PRO A 51 7.10 -1.56 -3.86
N ALA A 52 8.23 -2.08 -4.37
CA ALA A 52 8.39 -2.29 -5.81
C ALA A 52 7.35 -3.29 -6.36
N SER A 53 6.97 -4.28 -5.54
CA SER A 53 5.96 -5.28 -5.85
C SER A 53 5.40 -5.93 -4.58
N THR A 54 4.29 -6.66 -4.73
CA THR A 54 3.80 -7.63 -3.77
C THR A 54 3.34 -8.87 -4.52
N ASP A 55 3.46 -10.04 -3.90
CA ASP A 55 2.81 -11.25 -4.39
C ASP A 55 1.44 -11.38 -3.75
N VAL A 56 0.47 -11.90 -4.49
CA VAL A 56 -0.83 -12.33 -3.98
C VAL A 56 -0.95 -13.84 -4.12
N THR A 57 -1.38 -14.49 -3.03
CA THR A 57 -1.61 -15.94 -2.97
C THR A 57 -3.01 -16.17 -2.42
N ALA A 58 -3.86 -16.86 -3.17
CA ALA A 58 -5.20 -17.22 -2.73
C ALA A 58 -5.31 -18.73 -2.50
N THR A 59 -5.97 -19.12 -1.41
CA THR A 59 -6.38 -20.51 -1.15
C THR A 59 -7.90 -20.60 -1.23
N TYR A 60 -8.40 -21.72 -1.72
CA TYR A 60 -9.83 -21.90 -1.92
C TYR A 60 -10.18 -23.37 -1.99
N ASP A 61 -11.41 -23.73 -1.65
CA ASP A 61 -11.89 -25.09 -1.73
C ASP A 61 -12.73 -25.34 -3.00
N GLY A 62 -12.72 -26.58 -3.45
CA GLY A 62 -13.47 -27.03 -4.63
C GLY A 62 -13.05 -26.35 -5.94
N ALA A 63 -13.96 -26.35 -6.91
CA ALA A 63 -13.69 -25.88 -8.26
C ALA A 63 -14.10 -24.41 -8.43
N LEU A 64 -13.12 -23.51 -8.46
CA LEU A 64 -13.30 -22.09 -8.77
C LEU A 64 -12.50 -21.70 -10.00
N SER A 65 -13.06 -20.80 -10.81
CA SER A 65 -12.27 -20.07 -11.80
C SER A 65 -11.99 -18.68 -11.27
N THR A 66 -10.72 -18.29 -11.23
CA THR A 66 -10.28 -17.06 -10.60
C THR A 66 -9.53 -16.18 -11.59
N ARG A 67 -9.71 -14.86 -11.48
CA ARG A 67 -9.01 -13.86 -12.28
C ARG A 67 -8.55 -12.74 -11.35
N ILE A 68 -7.26 -12.41 -11.39
CA ILE A 68 -6.70 -11.30 -10.61
C ILE A 68 -6.30 -10.20 -11.59
N VAL A 69 -6.75 -8.98 -11.30
CA VAL A 69 -6.41 -7.77 -12.05
C VAL A 69 -5.89 -6.70 -11.12
N TYR A 70 -4.92 -5.92 -11.60
CA TYR A 70 -4.53 -4.64 -11.04
C TYR A 70 -5.29 -3.53 -11.76
N ILE A 71 -5.76 -2.53 -11.02
CA ILE A 71 -6.57 -1.43 -11.55
C ILE A 71 -5.93 -0.11 -11.13
N SER A 72 -5.54 0.69 -12.12
CA SER A 72 -5.09 2.05 -11.88
C SER A 72 -6.27 2.97 -11.62
N THR A 73 -6.30 3.65 -10.48
CA THR A 73 -7.34 4.63 -10.16
C THR A 73 -7.20 5.92 -10.96
N ALA A 74 -5.98 6.29 -11.33
CA ALA A 74 -5.72 7.48 -12.15
C ALA A 74 -6.29 7.33 -13.58
N THR A 75 -6.20 6.13 -14.16
CA THR A 75 -6.56 5.89 -15.57
C THR A 75 -7.78 4.98 -15.75
N ASN A 76 -8.21 4.29 -14.71
CA ASN A 76 -9.16 3.16 -14.75
C ASN A 76 -8.72 2.00 -15.66
N ALA A 77 -7.45 1.95 -16.05
CA ALA A 77 -6.91 0.84 -16.83
C ALA A 77 -6.78 -0.41 -15.95
N GLU A 78 -7.20 -1.55 -16.50
CA GLU A 78 -6.98 -2.86 -15.88
C GLU A 78 -5.77 -3.56 -16.52
N ARG A 79 -4.92 -4.15 -15.68
CA ARG A 79 -3.84 -5.04 -16.07
C ARG A 79 -4.11 -6.42 -15.48
N GLU A 80 -4.27 -7.42 -16.33
CA GLU A 80 -4.45 -8.80 -15.89
C GLU A 80 -3.15 -9.34 -15.32
N ILE A 81 -3.23 -9.88 -14.10
CA ILE A 81 -2.11 -10.53 -13.40
C ILE A 81 -2.17 -12.03 -13.62
N CYS A 82 -3.36 -12.61 -13.50
CA CYS A 82 -3.60 -14.01 -13.83
C CYS A 82 -5.05 -14.24 -14.25
N ASN A 83 -5.25 -15.25 -15.09
CA ASN A 83 -6.54 -15.75 -15.51
C ASN A 83 -6.56 -17.27 -15.33
N ASN A 84 -7.61 -17.76 -14.68
CA ASN A 84 -7.69 -19.12 -14.14
C ASN A 84 -6.51 -19.45 -13.22
N CYS A 85 -6.32 -18.60 -12.21
CA CYS A 85 -5.17 -18.66 -11.31
C CYS A 85 -5.18 -19.95 -10.49
N ALA A 86 -4.04 -20.63 -10.40
CA ALA A 86 -3.87 -21.86 -9.64
C ALA A 86 -3.91 -21.59 -8.13
N GLU A 87 -4.49 -22.54 -7.39
CA GLU A 87 -4.61 -22.46 -5.93
C GLU A 87 -3.23 -22.41 -5.28
N ALA A 88 -3.12 -21.65 -4.18
CA ALA A 88 -1.92 -21.54 -3.36
C ALA A 88 -0.65 -21.15 -4.14
N THR A 89 -0.83 -20.53 -5.31
CA THR A 89 0.25 -20.05 -6.17
C THR A 89 0.40 -18.54 -5.99
N ALA A 90 1.65 -18.09 -5.85
CA ALA A 90 1.98 -16.68 -5.72
C ALA A 90 2.01 -16.00 -7.09
N TYR A 91 1.35 -14.85 -7.20
CA TYR A 91 1.33 -14.01 -8.40
C TYR A 91 1.87 -12.62 -8.09
N THR A 92 2.94 -12.22 -8.76
CA THR A 92 3.59 -10.92 -8.53
C THR A 92 2.80 -9.79 -9.19
N VAL A 93 2.56 -8.73 -8.41
CA VAL A 93 1.95 -7.47 -8.83
C VAL A 93 2.98 -6.36 -8.68
N THR A 94 3.30 -5.67 -9.77
CA THR A 94 4.33 -4.60 -9.83
C THR A 94 3.70 -3.22 -9.96
N ASP A 95 4.53 -2.17 -9.96
CA ASP A 95 4.12 -0.79 -10.26
C ASP A 95 2.99 -0.32 -9.34
N LEU A 96 3.12 -0.63 -8.05
CA LEU A 96 2.11 -0.35 -7.04
C LEU A 96 2.03 1.15 -6.80
N VAL A 97 0.82 1.70 -6.91
CA VAL A 97 0.54 3.12 -6.67
C VAL A 97 -0.48 3.26 -5.53
N HIS A 98 -0.33 4.30 -4.72
CA HIS A 98 -1.28 4.62 -3.67
C HIS A 98 -2.69 4.80 -4.26
N ASN A 99 -3.71 4.27 -3.60
CA ASN A 99 -5.12 4.19 -4.01
C ASN A 99 -5.45 3.28 -5.20
N ASP A 100 -4.48 2.72 -5.91
CA ASP A 100 -4.76 1.68 -6.91
C ASP A 100 -5.35 0.43 -6.26
N LYS A 101 -5.85 -0.50 -7.09
CA LYS A 101 -6.60 -1.67 -6.58
C LYS A 101 -6.07 -2.98 -7.12
N ILE A 102 -6.06 -3.99 -6.26
CA ILE A 102 -6.00 -5.40 -6.67
C ILE A 102 -7.44 -5.93 -6.58
N ARG A 103 -7.93 -6.57 -7.64
CA ARG A 103 -9.26 -7.15 -7.68
C ARG A 103 -9.17 -8.62 -8.07
N MET A 104 -9.80 -9.48 -7.27
CA MET A 104 -9.96 -10.90 -7.56
C MET A 104 -11.42 -11.17 -7.90
N VAL A 105 -11.67 -11.64 -9.12
CA VAL A 105 -12.98 -12.10 -9.58
C VAL A 105 -13.00 -13.62 -9.50
N VAL A 106 -13.98 -14.16 -8.81
CA VAL A 106 -14.17 -15.59 -8.58
C VAL A 106 -15.46 -16.02 -9.23
N THR A 107 -15.40 -16.98 -10.14
CA THR A 107 -16.56 -17.59 -10.79
C THR A 107 -16.74 -19.00 -10.25
N ARG A 108 -17.92 -19.27 -9.68
CA ARG A 108 -18.30 -20.56 -9.11
C ARG A 108 -18.85 -21.50 -10.19
N PRO A 109 -18.99 -22.82 -9.92
CA PRO A 109 -19.51 -23.78 -10.90
C PRO A 109 -20.94 -23.50 -11.37
N ASP A 110 -21.74 -22.83 -10.54
CA ASP A 110 -23.09 -22.38 -10.87
C ASP A 110 -23.11 -21.08 -11.71
N THR A 111 -21.93 -20.60 -12.14
CA THR A 111 -21.68 -19.37 -12.89
C THR A 111 -21.89 -18.06 -12.13
N SER A 112 -22.23 -18.13 -10.84
CA SER A 112 -22.27 -16.94 -9.99
C SER A 112 -20.86 -16.37 -9.79
N THR A 113 -20.76 -15.05 -9.65
CA THR A 113 -19.50 -14.35 -9.46
C THR A 113 -19.44 -13.64 -8.12
N VAL A 114 -18.26 -13.69 -7.51
CA VAL A 114 -17.90 -12.93 -6.31
C VAL A 114 -16.65 -12.11 -6.62
N THR A 115 -16.59 -10.88 -6.14
CA THR A 115 -15.45 -9.99 -6.35
C THR A 115 -14.91 -9.53 -5.01
N TYR A 116 -13.60 -9.68 -4.83
CA TYR A 116 -12.86 -9.14 -3.69
C TYR A 116 -11.96 -8.01 -4.19
N THR A 117 -11.97 -6.88 -3.51
CA THR A 117 -11.20 -5.69 -3.89
C THR A 117 -10.30 -5.27 -2.72
N TRP A 118 -9.02 -5.08 -2.99
CA TRP A 118 -8.05 -4.48 -2.06
C TRP A 118 -7.60 -3.15 -2.63
N THR A 119 -7.86 -2.07 -1.89
CA THR A 119 -7.35 -0.74 -2.20
C THR A 119 -5.99 -0.55 -1.54
N LEU A 120 -4.98 -0.18 -2.32
CA LEU A 120 -3.60 -0.05 -1.87
C LEU A 120 -3.44 1.22 -1.03
N VAL A 121 -3.00 1.04 0.21
CA VAL A 121 -2.63 2.13 1.10
C VAL A 121 -1.11 2.12 1.25
N ILE A 122 -0.43 2.85 0.35
CA ILE A 122 1.02 3.08 0.43
C ILE A 122 1.26 4.35 1.25
N PRO A 123 2.01 4.32 2.35
CA PRO A 123 2.26 5.50 3.18
C PRO A 123 3.05 6.58 2.42
N GLU A 124 2.63 7.84 2.54
CA GLU A 124 3.38 8.98 2.00
C GLU A 124 4.65 9.20 2.83
N PRO A 125 5.83 9.38 2.20
CA PRO A 125 7.05 9.73 2.91
C PRO A 125 7.00 11.12 3.52
N THR A 126 7.62 11.27 4.68
CA THR A 126 7.82 12.57 5.33
C THR A 126 9.28 12.86 5.62
N LEU A 127 9.59 14.15 5.88
CA LEU A 127 10.89 14.53 6.41
C LEU A 127 11.04 14.01 7.84
N THR A 128 12.18 13.39 8.12
CA THR A 128 12.52 12.87 9.46
C THR A 128 13.50 13.76 10.19
N ASN A 129 14.22 14.62 9.47
CA ASN A 129 15.18 15.54 10.06
C ASN A 129 15.47 16.74 9.16
N ALA A 130 15.75 17.89 9.78
CA ALA A 130 16.35 19.07 9.16
C ALA A 130 17.31 19.71 10.17
N VAL A 131 18.62 19.52 9.95
CA VAL A 131 19.69 19.98 10.86
C VAL A 131 20.44 21.14 10.25
N TYR A 132 20.48 22.25 10.98
CA TYR A 132 21.32 23.40 10.68
C TYR A 132 22.51 23.36 11.63
N PRO A 133 23.75 23.15 11.15
CA PRO A 133 24.91 23.33 11.99
C PRO A 133 25.17 24.84 12.08
N ALA A 134 24.48 25.51 12.99
CA ALA A 134 24.92 26.83 13.40
C ALA A 134 26.19 26.64 14.25
N PRO A 135 27.33 27.28 13.92
CA PRO A 135 28.34 27.55 14.93
C PRO A 135 27.66 28.47 15.96
N GLY A 136 27.36 27.97 17.17
CA GLY A 136 26.72 28.78 18.22
C GLY A 136 25.30 28.35 18.63
N ALA A 137 25.28 27.40 19.57
CA ALA A 137 24.34 27.17 20.66
C ALA A 137 22.84 26.86 20.46
N TYR A 138 22.10 27.28 19.42
CA TYR A 138 20.65 26.96 19.38
C TYR A 138 20.09 26.75 17.97
N ALA A 139 20.22 25.51 17.47
CA ALA A 139 19.32 25.00 16.46
C ALA A 139 18.13 24.34 17.17
N PRO A 140 16.86 24.73 16.90
CA PRO A 140 15.70 24.00 17.38
C PRO A 140 15.78 22.53 16.92
N ALA A 141 15.30 21.62 17.76
CA ALA A 141 15.14 20.22 17.34
C ALA A 141 14.12 20.16 16.20
N PHE A 142 14.36 19.29 15.21
CA PHE A 142 13.40 19.06 14.14
C PHE A 142 12.11 18.45 14.69
N ASP A 143 10.99 19.02 14.27
CA ASP A 143 9.61 18.63 14.49
C ASP A 143 8.84 18.73 13.17
N LYS A 144 8.36 17.59 12.67
CA LYS A 144 7.64 17.52 11.39
C LYS A 144 6.33 18.33 11.35
N GLU A 145 5.79 18.71 12.51
CA GLU A 145 4.56 19.53 12.60
C GLU A 145 4.86 21.04 12.61
N VAL A 146 6.13 21.43 12.74
CA VAL A 146 6.59 22.82 12.70
C VAL A 146 7.08 23.18 11.30
N TYR A 147 6.46 24.21 10.73
CA TYR A 147 6.77 24.68 9.37
C TYR A 147 7.77 25.85 9.33
N ASP A 148 7.97 26.55 10.46
CA ASP A 148 8.85 27.72 10.57
C ASP A 148 9.91 27.51 11.66
N TYR A 149 11.18 27.46 11.25
CA TYR A 149 12.31 27.36 12.16
C TYR A 149 13.07 28.67 12.23
N ILE A 150 13.19 29.25 13.42
CA ILE A 150 14.00 30.44 13.66
C ILE A 150 15.43 29.99 13.99
N LEU A 151 16.37 30.37 13.12
CA LEU A 151 17.79 30.09 13.30
C LEU A 151 18.51 31.34 13.80
N THR A 152 19.32 31.18 14.84
CA THR A 152 20.24 32.24 15.29
C THR A 152 21.61 31.96 14.69
N LEU A 153 22.10 32.86 13.85
CA LEU A 153 23.45 32.79 13.25
C LEU A 153 24.38 33.78 13.95
N GLU A 154 25.69 33.51 13.92
CA GLU A 154 26.68 34.46 14.45
C GLU A 154 26.68 35.77 13.66
N THR A 155 27.04 36.86 14.34
CA THR A 155 27.18 38.17 13.70
C THR A 155 28.19 38.11 12.56
N GLY A 156 27.74 38.43 11.34
CA GLY A 156 28.58 38.39 10.14
C GLY A 156 28.57 37.05 9.39
N ALA A 157 27.73 36.09 9.79
CA ALA A 157 27.51 34.88 9.02
C ALA A 157 27.02 35.22 7.60
N THR A 158 27.76 34.72 6.59
CA THR A 158 27.39 34.88 5.18
C THR A 158 26.80 33.61 4.59
N SER A 159 26.95 32.46 5.26
CA SER A 159 26.48 31.15 4.79
C SER A 159 26.07 30.25 5.97
N THR A 160 25.28 29.21 5.66
CA THR A 160 24.89 28.15 6.60
C THR A 160 24.65 26.86 5.81
N SER A 161 25.00 25.71 6.37
CA SER A 161 24.61 24.43 5.76
C SER A 161 23.28 23.93 6.32
N LEU A 162 22.67 22.98 5.62
CA LEU A 162 21.45 22.29 6.04
C LEU A 162 21.57 20.82 5.64
N THR A 163 21.34 19.92 6.59
CA THR A 163 21.21 18.49 6.33
C THR A 163 19.76 18.10 6.50
N VAL A 164 19.14 17.57 5.45
CA VAL A 164 17.77 17.02 5.52
C VAL A 164 17.80 15.50 5.39
N SER A 165 16.86 14.83 6.03
CA SER A 165 16.63 13.40 5.91
C SER A 165 15.14 13.11 5.83
N LYS A 166 14.78 11.99 5.20
CA LYS A 166 13.39 11.59 4.97
C LYS A 166 13.17 10.10 5.21
N GLU A 167 11.92 9.71 5.31
CA GLU A 167 11.50 8.32 5.17
C GLU A 167 11.79 7.79 3.75
N PRO A 168 11.96 6.47 3.58
CA PRO A 168 11.88 5.85 2.25
C PRO A 168 10.57 6.28 1.57
N GLY A 169 10.58 6.54 0.27
CA GLY A 169 9.44 7.16 -0.42
C GLY A 169 9.80 8.29 -1.39
N ASP A 170 9.02 8.43 -2.44
CA ASP A 170 9.12 9.55 -3.36
C ASP A 170 8.69 10.84 -2.65
N LEU A 171 9.68 11.59 -2.20
CA LEU A 171 9.52 12.92 -1.62
C LEU A 171 10.49 13.85 -2.32
N THR A 172 9.96 14.91 -2.92
CA THR A 172 10.75 16.01 -3.48
C THR A 172 10.81 17.13 -2.46
N THR A 173 12.03 17.57 -2.12
CA THR A 173 12.25 18.71 -1.23
C THR A 173 12.92 19.82 -2.01
N ASP A 174 12.36 21.02 -1.95
CA ASP A 174 12.96 22.22 -2.52
C ASP A 174 13.38 23.15 -1.37
N ILE A 175 14.57 23.75 -1.48
CA ILE A 175 15.09 24.68 -0.49
C ILE A 175 15.30 26.03 -1.16
N VAL A 176 14.72 27.07 -0.56
CA VAL A 176 14.85 28.46 -1.02
C VAL A 176 15.27 29.36 0.14
N HIS A 177 16.08 30.37 -0.17
CA HIS A 177 16.46 31.42 0.76
C HIS A 177 15.73 32.72 0.42
N VAL A 178 14.85 33.15 1.32
CA VAL A 178 14.14 34.43 1.21
C VAL A 178 14.90 35.50 1.99
N ARG A 179 15.51 36.44 1.28
CA ARG A 179 16.16 37.61 1.89
C ARG A 179 15.15 38.75 2.02
N THR A 180 14.53 38.85 3.19
CA THR A 180 13.49 39.86 3.48
C THR A 180 13.98 41.29 3.32
N SER A 181 15.24 41.58 3.67
CA SER A 181 15.83 42.92 3.55
C SER A 181 16.03 43.40 2.11
N ALA A 182 16.21 42.47 1.17
CA ALA A 182 16.41 42.77 -0.25
C ALA A 182 15.15 42.51 -1.10
N GLY A 183 14.12 41.89 -0.53
CA GLY A 183 12.93 41.45 -1.26
C GLY A 183 13.22 40.38 -2.33
N THR A 184 14.30 39.61 -2.16
CA THR A 184 14.74 38.60 -3.14
C THR A 184 14.61 37.20 -2.58
N THR A 185 14.17 36.25 -3.41
CA THR A 185 14.24 34.83 -3.13
C THR A 185 15.31 34.20 -4.02
N ALA A 186 16.23 33.44 -3.41
CA ALA A 186 17.22 32.64 -4.11
C ALA A 186 16.83 31.16 -4.00
N GLU A 187 16.84 30.44 -5.11
CA GLU A 187 16.72 28.99 -5.11
C GLU A 187 18.06 28.38 -4.68
N ILE A 188 18.03 27.57 -3.62
CA ILE A 188 19.22 26.86 -3.14
C ILE A 188 19.32 25.52 -3.87
N CYS A 189 18.23 24.75 -3.87
CA CYS A 189 18.09 23.54 -4.67
C CYS A 189 16.62 23.21 -4.93
N THR A 190 16.38 22.58 -6.07
CA THR A 190 15.11 21.94 -6.44
C THR A 190 15.35 20.43 -6.50
N GLY A 191 14.49 19.62 -5.87
CA GLY A 191 14.70 18.18 -5.73
C GLY A 191 15.99 17.84 -4.98
N CYS A 192 16.22 18.54 -3.87
CA CYS A 192 17.41 18.45 -3.04
C CYS A 192 17.72 16.99 -2.65
N GLN A 193 19.00 16.64 -2.72
CA GLN A 193 19.47 15.32 -2.28
C GLN A 193 19.52 15.27 -0.75
N TYR A 194 19.06 14.17 -0.15
CA TYR A 194 18.99 13.97 1.31
C TYR A 194 20.35 13.63 1.97
N ALA A 195 21.43 14.20 1.43
CA ALA A 195 22.78 14.11 1.98
C ALA A 195 23.19 15.47 2.59
N VAL A 196 24.26 15.50 3.39
CA VAL A 196 24.81 16.75 3.94
C VAL A 196 25.20 17.68 2.78
N GLN A 197 24.57 18.85 2.69
CA GLN A 197 24.92 19.86 1.69
C GLN A 197 25.24 21.21 2.36
N ALA A 198 26.35 21.79 1.94
CA ALA A 198 26.71 23.15 2.30
C ALA A 198 26.03 24.11 1.33
N TYR A 199 25.36 25.13 1.87
CA TYR A 199 24.67 26.15 1.11
C TYR A 199 25.31 27.51 1.44
N ASP A 200 25.58 28.30 0.40
CA ASP A 200 26.19 29.63 0.48
C ASP A 200 25.16 30.68 0.04
#